data_AF-A0A5N6NFL4-F1
#
_entry.id   AF-A0A5N6NFL4-F1
#
_cell.length_a   1.000
_cell.length_b   1.000
_cell.length_c   1.000
_cell.angle_alpha   90.00
_cell.angle_beta   90.00
_cell.angle_gamma   90.00
#
_symmetry.space_group_name_H-M   'P 1'
#
loop_
_entity.id
_entity.type
_entity.pdbx_description
1 polymer ?
#
loop_
_entity_poly.entity_id
_entity_poly.type
_entity_poly.pdbx_seq_one_letter_code
_entity_poly.pdbx_strand_id
1 'polypeptide(L)'
;MEEAHKSKYSIHPGATKMYRDLRVNYWWPGMKRDIVKYVEKCLTCLQVKAEHQKPYGKLQPLEIPMWKWEHITMDLITKLPKTRKGYDTIWVIVDRLTKSAHFIPIRESYSSEKMAEVYNFQEELGTKLLFGTAYHPQTDVQSERTIQTLEDMLRACIIDFGGSWDDYLPLAEFSYNNSYHSGLGMPPYEMLYGRRCRTPICWGEVGPRELENKEILKVTNQRIDQIRAHLKAAQDRQKSYADKRRRPIEFQVGDFVLLKVSPWKGVIRFRKRGKLSPRFIGPFKIIARVGNVAYRLELPEELNLIHNTFHVSYLRKCLADESIYVPLEDIKVDEKLNYVENPVAILDHKVKLLRNKTIDQVKVKWKHRRGSEYTWESADEMKKFYPYLFA
;
A
#
# COMPACT_ATOMS: atom_id res chain seq x y z
N MET A 1 -29.34 20.72 20.64
CA MET A 1 -28.07 20.15 20.12
C MET A 1 -28.19 19.70 18.67
N GLU A 2 -29.25 18.96 18.30
CA GLU A 2 -29.46 18.48 16.94
C GLU A 2 -29.51 19.59 15.89
N GLU A 3 -30.32 20.62 16.11
CA GLU A 3 -30.42 21.76 15.19
C GLU A 3 -29.07 22.47 14.99
N ALA A 4 -28.36 22.77 16.08
CA ALA A 4 -27.06 23.42 16.06
C ALA A 4 -25.93 22.57 15.42
N HIS A 5 -26.18 21.29 15.15
CA HIS A 5 -25.19 20.40 14.52
C HIS A 5 -25.59 19.95 13.12
N LYS A 6 -26.84 19.50 12.93
CA LYS A 6 -27.33 18.88 11.69
C LYS A 6 -28.09 19.84 10.78
N SER A 7 -28.42 21.05 11.22
CA SER A 7 -29.12 22.00 10.35
C SER A 7 -28.27 22.38 9.13
N LYS A 8 -28.97 22.76 8.06
CA LYS A 8 -28.35 23.30 6.83
C LYS A 8 -27.55 24.58 7.10
N TYR A 9 -27.86 25.30 8.19
CA TYR A 9 -27.19 26.54 8.57
C TYR A 9 -25.91 26.31 9.39
N SER A 10 -25.84 25.21 10.16
CA SER A 10 -24.68 24.91 11.01
C SER A 10 -23.66 23.96 10.37
N ILE A 11 -24.11 23.00 9.54
CA ILE A 11 -23.29 22.07 8.75
C ILE A 11 -22.20 21.36 9.57
N HIS A 12 -22.60 20.49 10.50
CA HIS A 12 -21.73 19.56 11.22
C HIS A 12 -20.45 20.18 11.84
N PRO A 13 -20.56 21.29 12.60
CA PRO A 13 -19.41 21.96 13.20
C PRO A 13 -18.64 21.03 14.15
N GLY A 14 -17.34 21.27 14.32
CA GLY A 14 -16.56 20.60 15.36
C GLY A 14 -17.03 20.99 16.77
N ALA A 15 -16.79 20.12 17.76
CA ALA A 15 -17.27 20.30 19.13
C ALA A 15 -16.89 21.66 19.74
N THR A 16 -15.66 22.13 19.51
CA THR A 16 -15.19 23.44 20.02
C THR A 16 -15.97 24.60 19.42
N LYS A 17 -16.27 24.55 18.12
CA LYS A 17 -17.06 25.60 17.43
C LYS A 17 -18.50 25.58 17.96
N MET A 18 -19.13 24.40 17.95
CA MET A 18 -20.49 24.22 18.46
C MET A 18 -20.66 24.69 19.91
N TYR A 19 -19.68 24.42 20.79
CA TYR A 19 -19.68 24.93 22.16
C TYR A 19 -19.60 26.47 22.22
N ARG A 20 -18.74 27.08 21.41
CA ARG A 20 -18.60 28.55 21.36
C ARG A 20 -19.86 29.24 20.84
N ASP A 21 -20.53 28.62 19.88
CA ASP A 21 -21.76 29.16 19.30
C ASP A 21 -22.93 29.03 20.29
N LEU A 22 -23.09 27.85 20.91
CA LEU A 22 -24.19 27.60 21.85
C LEU A 22 -24.06 28.35 23.18
N ARG A 23 -22.83 28.52 23.71
CA ARG A 23 -22.63 29.16 25.03
C ARG A 23 -23.05 30.63 25.09
N VAL A 24 -23.29 31.27 23.95
CA VAL A 24 -23.74 32.67 23.88
C VAL A 24 -25.17 32.79 24.39
N ASN A 25 -26.02 31.80 24.08
CA ASN A 25 -27.45 31.85 24.35
C ASN A 25 -27.93 30.75 25.31
N TYR A 26 -27.12 29.69 25.52
CA TYR A 26 -27.51 28.52 26.30
C TYR A 26 -26.41 28.12 27.29
N TRP A 27 -26.79 27.56 28.42
CA TRP A 27 -25.87 26.99 29.40
C TRP A 27 -26.51 25.82 30.15
N TRP A 28 -25.73 24.78 30.43
CA TRP A 28 -26.10 23.71 31.35
C TRP A 28 -24.86 23.02 31.97
N PRO A 29 -24.99 22.36 33.13
CA PRO A 29 -23.90 21.62 33.74
C PRO A 29 -23.37 20.53 32.80
N GLY A 30 -22.06 20.52 32.55
CA GLY A 30 -21.44 19.52 31.66
C GLY A 30 -21.59 19.78 30.16
N MET A 31 -22.14 20.94 29.75
CA MET A 31 -22.39 21.32 28.35
C MET A 31 -21.27 20.97 27.36
N LYS A 32 -20.02 21.31 27.69
CA LYS A 32 -18.89 20.99 26.82
C LYS A 32 -18.71 19.48 26.61
N ARG A 33 -18.88 18.69 27.67
CA ARG A 33 -18.77 17.22 27.63
C ARG A 33 -19.87 16.62 26.77
N ASP A 34 -21.10 17.11 26.93
CA ASP A 34 -22.25 16.57 26.20
C ASP A 34 -22.17 16.92 24.71
N ILE A 35 -21.72 18.13 24.36
CA ILE A 35 -21.45 18.52 22.96
C ILE A 35 -20.37 17.64 22.34
N VAL A 36 -19.27 17.37 23.05
CA VAL A 36 -18.21 16.47 22.56
C VAL A 36 -18.79 15.08 22.29
N LYS A 37 -19.49 14.49 23.27
CA LYS A 37 -20.14 13.18 23.11
C LYS A 37 -21.11 13.16 21.92
N TYR A 38 -21.92 14.21 21.75
CA TYR A 38 -22.87 14.31 20.65
C TYR A 38 -22.18 14.34 19.27
N VAL A 39 -21.11 15.14 19.13
CA VAL A 39 -20.36 15.24 17.87
C VAL A 39 -19.58 13.96 17.57
N GLU A 40 -19.03 13.28 18.58
CA GLU A 40 -18.32 12.01 18.42
C GLU A 40 -19.22 10.86 17.96
N LYS A 41 -20.51 10.89 18.31
CA LYS A 41 -21.52 9.92 17.83
C LYS A 41 -22.05 10.22 16.42
N CYS A 42 -21.71 11.38 15.84
CA CYS A 42 -22.26 11.77 14.54
C CYS A 42 -21.59 10.99 13.40
N LEU A 43 -22.33 10.04 12.81
CA LEU A 43 -21.85 9.19 11.72
C LEU A 43 -21.36 9.99 10.49
N THR A 44 -22.10 11.02 10.07
CA THR A 44 -21.68 11.91 8.98
C THR A 44 -20.33 12.56 9.24
N CYS A 45 -20.10 13.07 10.47
CA CYS A 45 -18.81 13.62 10.87
C CYS A 45 -17.70 12.56 10.82
N LEU A 46 -17.96 11.36 11.31
CA LEU A 46 -16.99 10.27 11.33
C LEU A 46 -16.58 9.81 9.92
N GLN A 47 -17.52 9.83 8.96
CA GLN A 47 -17.29 9.45 7.55
C GLN A 47 -16.52 10.52 6.75
N VAL A 48 -16.77 11.82 6.98
CA VAL A 48 -16.19 12.89 6.14
C VAL A 48 -14.94 13.54 6.74
N LYS A 49 -14.85 13.64 8.08
CA LYS A 49 -13.76 14.42 8.71
C LYS A 49 -12.43 13.70 8.59
N ALA A 50 -11.43 14.43 8.09
CA ALA A 50 -10.07 13.96 8.04
C ALA A 50 -9.55 13.61 9.44
N GLU A 51 -8.75 12.56 9.51
CA GLU A 51 -8.03 12.21 10.72
C GLU A 51 -6.78 13.10 10.86
N HIS A 52 -6.78 13.95 11.88
CA HIS A 52 -5.59 14.75 12.24
C HIS A 52 -4.75 14.09 13.33
N GLN A 53 -5.14 12.89 13.75
CA GLN A 53 -4.42 12.11 14.75
C GLN A 53 -3.33 11.26 14.09
N LYS A 54 -2.32 10.92 14.89
CA LYS A 54 -1.28 9.95 14.52
C LYS A 54 -1.94 8.59 14.18
N PRO A 55 -1.51 7.91 13.11
CA PRO A 55 -2.10 6.63 12.70
C PRO A 55 -1.98 5.56 13.79
N TYR A 56 -2.92 4.63 13.77
CA TYR A 56 -3.00 3.52 14.71
C TYR A 56 -2.00 2.40 14.41
N GLY A 57 -1.65 1.64 15.45
CA GLY A 57 -0.92 0.38 15.36
C GLY A 57 0.60 0.56 15.41
N LYS A 58 1.23 0.11 16.50
CA LYS A 58 2.70 0.06 16.61
C LYS A 58 3.28 -0.82 15.51
N LEU A 59 4.47 -0.47 15.02
CA LEU A 59 5.16 -1.27 14.03
C LEU A 59 5.48 -2.66 14.62
N GLN A 60 5.02 -3.72 13.95
CA GLN A 60 5.39 -5.09 14.29
C GLN A 60 6.56 -5.49 13.38
N PRO A 61 7.81 -5.54 13.91
CA PRO A 61 8.93 -6.03 13.12
C PRO A 61 8.73 -7.52 12.85
N LEU A 62 9.01 -7.94 11.62
CA LEU A 62 9.02 -9.36 11.27
C LEU A 62 10.20 -10.05 11.94
N GLU A 63 10.00 -11.32 12.32
CA GLU A 63 11.05 -12.15 12.89
C GLU A 63 12.27 -12.19 11.97
N ILE A 64 13.46 -12.09 12.57
CA ILE A 64 14.72 -12.15 11.86
C ILE A 64 15.05 -13.62 11.62
N PRO A 65 15.26 -14.05 10.36
CA PRO A 65 15.60 -15.42 10.06
C PRO A 65 16.83 -15.90 10.83
N MET A 66 16.86 -17.18 11.17
CA MET A 66 18.02 -17.84 11.75
C MET A 66 19.06 -18.17 10.68
N TRP A 67 18.60 -18.46 9.46
CA TRP A 67 19.46 -18.87 8.37
C TRP A 67 19.12 -18.20 7.04
N LYS A 68 20.08 -18.25 6.11
CA LYS A 68 19.90 -17.76 4.74
C LYS A 68 18.84 -18.59 4.03
N TRP A 69 18.05 -17.94 3.18
CA TRP A 69 16.95 -18.53 2.39
C TRP A 69 15.79 -19.08 3.20
N GLU A 70 15.77 -18.88 4.51
CA GLU A 70 14.65 -19.27 5.38
C GLU A 70 13.44 -18.37 5.13
N HIS A 71 13.64 -17.05 5.05
CA HIS A 71 12.60 -16.09 4.65
C HIS A 71 13.06 -15.26 3.46
N ILE A 72 12.26 -15.30 2.39
CA ILE A 72 12.48 -14.54 1.16
C ILE A 72 11.32 -13.57 0.96
N THR A 73 11.63 -12.36 0.53
CA THR A 73 10.65 -11.36 0.10
C THR A 73 10.60 -11.33 -1.42
N MET A 74 9.41 -11.27 -1.98
CA MET A 74 9.17 -11.30 -3.42
C MET A 74 8.26 -10.15 -3.79
N ASP A 75 8.66 -9.33 -4.76
CA ASP A 75 7.88 -8.17 -5.20
C ASP A 75 8.02 -7.94 -6.71
N LEU A 76 7.15 -7.12 -7.28
CA LEU A 76 7.06 -6.86 -8.71
C LEU A 76 7.19 -5.37 -9.02
N ILE A 77 8.14 -5.03 -9.89
CA ILE A 77 8.21 -3.71 -10.52
C ILE A 77 7.46 -3.83 -11.85
N THR A 78 6.22 -3.32 -11.90
CA THR A 78 5.33 -3.41 -13.05
C THR A 78 5.32 -2.11 -13.87
N LYS A 79 4.74 -2.16 -15.09
CA LYS A 79 4.53 -1.01 -15.98
C LYS A 79 5.83 -0.34 -16.45
N LEU A 80 6.89 -1.13 -16.61
CA LEU A 80 8.12 -0.66 -17.23
C LEU A 80 7.93 -0.50 -18.75
N PRO A 81 8.73 0.35 -19.42
CA PRO A 81 8.75 0.42 -20.86
C PRO A 81 9.00 -0.96 -21.47
N LYS A 82 8.17 -1.38 -22.42
CA LYS A 82 8.26 -2.72 -23.00
C LYS A 82 9.55 -2.90 -23.79
N THR A 83 10.29 -3.96 -23.51
CA THR A 83 11.57 -4.26 -24.19
C THR A 83 11.34 -4.95 -25.54
N ARG A 84 12.38 -5.06 -26.38
CA ARG A 84 12.30 -5.80 -27.66
C ARG A 84 11.98 -7.29 -27.46
N LYS A 85 12.43 -7.87 -26.35
CA LYS A 85 12.12 -9.25 -25.94
C LYS A 85 10.71 -9.38 -25.34
N GLY A 86 10.00 -8.25 -25.19
CA GLY A 86 8.61 -8.18 -24.75
C GLY A 86 8.42 -8.14 -23.23
N TYR A 87 9.49 -7.93 -22.45
CA TYR A 87 9.39 -7.78 -20.99
C TYR A 87 8.85 -6.40 -20.62
N ASP A 88 8.04 -6.34 -19.57
CA ASP A 88 7.43 -5.10 -19.06
C ASP A 88 7.41 -5.03 -17.52
N THR A 89 7.96 -6.05 -16.86
CA THR A 89 7.91 -6.24 -15.42
C THR A 89 9.21 -6.89 -14.92
N ILE A 90 9.66 -6.55 -13.72
CA ILE A 90 10.78 -7.20 -13.03
C ILE A 90 10.25 -7.91 -11.79
N TRP A 91 10.62 -9.18 -11.64
CA TRP A 91 10.42 -9.94 -10.41
C TRP A 91 11.65 -9.80 -9.51
N VAL A 92 11.45 -9.22 -8.35
CA VAL A 92 12.48 -8.95 -7.36
C VAL A 92 12.38 -9.96 -6.25
N ILE A 93 13.43 -10.75 -6.03
CA ILE A 93 13.52 -11.77 -4.99
C ILE A 93 14.67 -11.39 -4.07
N VAL A 94 14.42 -11.26 -2.76
CA VAL A 94 15.45 -10.83 -1.80
C VAL A 94 15.45 -11.74 -0.58
N ASP A 95 16.63 -12.28 -0.24
CA ASP A 95 16.82 -12.99 1.02
C ASP A 95 16.81 -12.02 2.20
N ARG A 96 15.99 -12.30 3.22
CA ARG A 96 15.82 -11.35 4.33
C ARG A 96 17.03 -11.25 5.26
N LEU A 97 17.84 -12.30 5.36
CA LEU A 97 19.01 -12.31 6.24
C LEU A 97 20.20 -11.63 5.58
N THR A 98 20.61 -12.12 4.40
CA THR A 98 21.80 -11.69 3.67
C THR A 98 21.57 -10.47 2.79
N LYS A 99 20.31 -10.08 2.55
CA LYS A 99 19.91 -9.03 1.60
C LYS A 99 20.31 -9.29 0.15
N SER A 100 20.78 -10.51 -0.17
CA SER A 100 21.09 -10.89 -1.54
C SER A 100 19.81 -10.82 -2.37
N ALA A 101 19.90 -10.18 -3.53
CA ALA A 101 18.76 -9.97 -4.41
C ALA A 101 18.98 -10.64 -5.77
N HIS A 102 17.89 -11.08 -6.37
CA HIS A 102 17.81 -11.55 -7.75
C HIS A 102 16.75 -10.74 -8.50
N PHE A 103 17.08 -10.31 -9.72
CA PHE A 103 16.21 -9.49 -10.55
C PHE A 103 15.91 -10.20 -11.86
N ILE A 104 14.68 -10.68 -12.02
CA ILE A 104 14.29 -11.53 -13.14
C ILE A 104 13.33 -10.74 -14.06
N PRO A 105 13.66 -10.53 -15.35
CA PRO A 105 12.73 -9.87 -16.27
C PRO A 105 11.58 -10.83 -16.62
N ILE A 106 10.34 -10.36 -16.47
CA ILE A 106 9.13 -11.11 -16.77
C ILE A 106 8.14 -10.25 -17.59
N ARG A 107 7.03 -10.85 -17.97
CA ARG A 107 5.88 -10.18 -18.58
C ARG A 107 4.74 -10.15 -17.57
N GLU A 108 3.97 -9.07 -17.51
CA GLU A 108 2.83 -8.92 -16.60
C GLU A 108 1.83 -10.06 -16.81
N SER A 109 1.61 -10.48 -18.06
CA SER A 109 0.78 -11.65 -18.39
C SER A 109 1.32 -12.96 -17.83
N TYR A 110 2.65 -13.15 -17.82
CA TYR A 110 3.26 -14.34 -17.23
C TYR A 110 3.19 -14.32 -15.71
N SER A 111 3.14 -13.14 -15.09
CA SER A 111 3.08 -13.03 -13.63
C SER A 111 1.86 -13.76 -13.09
N SER A 112 0.66 -13.54 -13.61
CA SER A 112 -0.55 -14.20 -13.08
C SER A 112 -0.49 -15.73 -13.21
N GLU A 113 -0.09 -16.24 -14.39
CA GLU A 113 -0.01 -17.68 -14.67
C GLU A 113 1.15 -18.34 -13.92
N LYS A 114 2.35 -17.75 -13.94
CA LYS A 114 3.51 -18.28 -13.22
C LYS A 114 3.40 -18.11 -11.72
N MET A 115 2.72 -17.10 -11.20
CA MET A 115 2.46 -17.00 -9.77
C MET A 115 1.55 -18.13 -9.31
N ALA A 116 0.59 -18.58 -10.12
CA ALA A 116 -0.22 -19.75 -9.82
C ALA A 116 0.61 -21.05 -9.85
N GLU A 117 1.50 -21.22 -10.85
CA GLU A 117 2.42 -22.36 -10.88
C GLU A 117 3.40 -22.36 -9.70
N VAL A 118 3.95 -21.19 -9.37
CA VAL A 118 4.82 -21.00 -8.21
C VAL A 118 4.05 -21.32 -6.94
N TYR A 119 2.79 -20.92 -6.81
CA TYR A 119 1.97 -21.28 -5.66
C TYR A 119 1.90 -22.80 -5.46
N ASN A 120 1.55 -23.54 -6.53
CA ASN A 120 1.48 -25.00 -6.48
C ASN A 120 2.85 -25.63 -6.17
N PHE A 121 3.91 -25.14 -6.83
CA PHE A 121 5.27 -25.63 -6.61
C PHE A 121 5.76 -25.38 -5.17
N GLN A 122 5.42 -24.23 -4.60
CA GLN A 122 5.79 -23.87 -3.23
C GLN A 122 5.08 -24.78 -2.21
N GLU A 123 3.82 -25.15 -2.47
CA GLU A 123 3.08 -26.12 -1.66
C GLU A 123 3.73 -27.52 -1.73
N GLU A 124 4.10 -27.98 -2.92
CA GLU A 124 4.79 -29.26 -3.14
C GLU A 124 6.17 -29.32 -2.46
N LEU A 125 6.92 -28.21 -2.48
CA LEU A 125 8.21 -28.10 -1.81
C LEU A 125 8.11 -27.93 -0.29
N GLY A 126 6.89 -27.83 0.27
CA GLY A 126 6.68 -27.61 1.71
C GLY A 126 7.08 -26.22 2.18
N THR A 127 7.15 -25.24 1.28
CA THR A 127 7.41 -23.84 1.64
C THR A 127 6.11 -23.13 1.99
N LYS A 128 6.18 -22.16 2.90
CA LYS A 128 5.01 -21.44 3.39
C LYS A 128 4.95 -20.04 2.81
N LEU A 129 3.95 -19.77 1.97
CA LEU A 129 3.67 -18.43 1.46
C LEU A 129 2.98 -17.59 2.54
N LEU A 130 3.62 -16.48 2.90
CA LEU A 130 3.07 -15.47 3.81
C LEU A 130 2.70 -14.23 3.00
N PHE A 131 1.43 -14.10 2.65
CA PHE A 131 0.94 -12.89 1.99
C PHE A 131 0.94 -11.72 2.98
N GLY A 132 1.49 -10.58 2.56
CA GLY A 132 1.26 -9.32 3.26
C GLY A 132 -0.24 -9.03 3.31
N THR A 133 -0.75 -8.52 4.44
CA THR A 133 -2.17 -8.14 4.49
C THR A 133 -2.43 -7.11 3.38
N ALA A 134 -3.52 -7.27 2.62
CA ALA A 134 -3.81 -6.62 1.33
C ALA A 134 -3.71 -5.07 1.27
N TYR A 135 -3.40 -4.40 2.37
CA TYR A 135 -3.28 -2.95 2.46
C TYR A 135 -2.11 -2.48 3.34
N HIS A 136 -1.10 -3.31 3.57
CA HIS A 136 0.02 -2.99 4.46
C HIS A 136 1.37 -2.89 3.72
N PRO A 137 1.69 -1.77 3.03
CA PRO A 137 3.01 -1.54 2.43
C PRO A 137 4.16 -1.69 3.44
N GLN A 138 3.89 -1.40 4.71
CA GLN A 138 4.90 -1.36 5.77
C GLN A 138 5.36 -2.74 6.28
N THR A 139 4.80 -3.87 5.82
CA THR A 139 5.31 -5.19 6.21
C THR A 139 6.58 -5.53 5.44
N ASP A 140 6.81 -4.89 4.29
CA ASP A 140 7.98 -5.14 3.44
C ASP A 140 8.75 -3.86 3.10
N VAL A 141 9.06 -3.05 4.12
CA VAL A 141 9.93 -1.85 3.96
C VAL A 141 11.31 -2.21 3.41
N GLN A 142 11.70 -3.49 3.49
CA GLN A 142 12.95 -3.97 2.94
C GLN A 142 12.90 -4.03 1.41
N SER A 143 11.88 -4.65 0.82
CA SER A 143 11.69 -4.68 -0.64
C SER A 143 11.60 -3.27 -1.24
N GLU A 144 10.88 -2.34 -0.58
CA GLU A 144 10.73 -0.96 -1.06
C GLU A 144 12.08 -0.26 -1.29
N ARG A 145 13.04 -0.43 -0.38
CA ARG A 145 14.38 0.17 -0.52
C ARG A 145 15.22 -0.50 -1.59
N THR A 146 15.11 -1.82 -1.71
CA THR A 146 15.79 -2.59 -2.77
C THR A 146 15.27 -2.17 -4.14
N ILE A 147 13.94 -2.04 -4.30
CA ILE A 147 13.29 -1.58 -5.52
C ILE A 147 13.75 -0.17 -5.88
N GLN A 148 13.71 0.77 -4.93
CA GLN A 148 14.16 2.14 -5.20
C GLN A 148 15.62 2.18 -5.69
N THR A 149 16.50 1.40 -5.05
CA THR A 149 17.91 1.31 -5.43
C THR A 149 18.08 0.74 -6.83
N LEU A 150 17.36 -0.34 -7.15
CA LEU A 150 17.35 -0.94 -8.47
C LEU A 150 16.84 0.04 -9.53
N GLU A 151 15.75 0.76 -9.26
CA GLU A 151 15.23 1.78 -10.18
C GLU A 151 16.27 2.88 -10.45
N ASP A 152 16.94 3.38 -9.41
CA ASP A 152 17.99 4.40 -9.56
C ASP A 152 19.18 3.90 -10.38
N MET A 153 19.61 2.64 -10.16
CA MET A 153 20.66 2.01 -10.94
C MET A 153 20.26 1.85 -12.41
N LEU A 154 19.04 1.39 -12.69
CA LEU A 154 18.54 1.24 -14.06
C LEU A 154 18.41 2.60 -14.75
N ARG A 155 17.94 3.64 -14.05
CA ARG A 155 17.89 5.01 -14.58
C ARG A 155 19.29 5.50 -14.96
N ALA A 156 20.28 5.30 -14.09
CA ALA A 156 21.67 5.66 -14.38
C ALA A 156 22.22 4.91 -15.60
N CYS A 157 22.00 3.59 -15.68
CA CYS A 157 22.42 2.81 -16.84
C CYS A 157 21.81 3.29 -18.16
N ILE A 158 20.52 3.62 -18.16
CA ILE A 158 19.84 4.12 -19.36
C ILE A 158 20.37 5.50 -19.78
N ILE A 159 20.66 6.37 -18.80
CA ILE A 159 21.19 7.72 -19.06
C ILE A 159 22.62 7.63 -19.64
N ASP A 160 23.49 6.84 -19.03
CA ASP A 160 24.92 6.83 -19.37
C ASP A 160 25.24 5.89 -20.55
N PHE A 161 24.57 4.75 -20.64
CA PHE A 161 24.89 3.69 -21.61
C PHE A 161 23.82 3.49 -22.69
N GLY A 162 22.65 4.13 -22.58
CA GLY A 162 21.53 3.95 -23.50
C GLY A 162 20.87 2.57 -23.35
N GLY A 163 20.37 2.00 -24.45
CA GLY A 163 19.89 0.61 -24.48
C GLY A 163 18.53 0.35 -23.81
N SER A 164 18.25 -0.94 -23.56
CA SER A 164 17.03 -1.42 -22.91
C SER A 164 17.34 -1.86 -21.48
N TRP A 165 16.41 -1.63 -20.55
CA TRP A 165 16.65 -1.89 -19.12
C TRP A 165 16.94 -3.37 -18.81
N ASP A 166 16.38 -4.31 -19.59
CA ASP A 166 16.57 -5.75 -19.39
C ASP A 166 18.00 -6.20 -19.68
N ASP A 167 18.74 -5.49 -20.53
CA ASP A 167 20.13 -5.80 -20.84
C ASP A 167 21.07 -5.43 -19.66
N TYR A 168 20.64 -4.50 -18.80
CA TYR A 168 21.41 -4.06 -17.62
C TYR A 168 21.06 -4.78 -16.33
N LEU A 169 20.00 -5.61 -16.30
CA LEU A 169 19.60 -6.32 -15.09
C LEU A 169 20.71 -7.16 -14.47
N PRO A 170 21.50 -7.97 -15.21
CA PRO A 170 22.59 -8.73 -14.63
C PRO A 170 23.67 -7.83 -13.99
N LEU A 171 23.95 -6.67 -14.60
CA LEU A 171 24.90 -5.69 -14.08
C LEU A 171 24.38 -4.98 -12.83
N ALA A 172 23.07 -4.70 -12.79
CA ALA A 172 22.39 -4.13 -11.64
C ALA A 172 22.38 -5.12 -10.47
N GLU A 173 22.04 -6.38 -10.71
CA GLU A 173 22.09 -7.45 -9.70
C GLU A 173 23.50 -7.61 -9.14
N PHE A 174 24.50 -7.71 -10.02
CA PHE A 174 25.90 -7.80 -9.63
C PHE A 174 26.35 -6.60 -8.80
N SER A 175 26.06 -5.39 -9.25
CA SER A 175 26.47 -4.17 -8.55
C SER A 175 25.77 -4.04 -7.20
N TYR A 176 24.47 -4.37 -7.12
CA TYR A 176 23.69 -4.31 -5.88
C TYR A 176 24.23 -5.29 -4.83
N ASN A 177 24.48 -6.54 -5.22
CA ASN A 177 24.94 -7.60 -4.31
C ASN A 177 26.39 -7.40 -3.86
N ASN A 178 27.20 -6.64 -4.61
CA ASN A 178 28.59 -6.36 -4.27
C ASN A 178 28.83 -4.98 -3.65
N SER A 179 27.80 -4.13 -3.59
CA SER A 179 27.87 -2.83 -2.93
C SER A 179 27.71 -2.97 -1.42
N TYR A 180 28.23 -2.00 -0.66
CA TYR A 180 28.12 -1.99 0.80
C TYR A 180 26.70 -1.68 1.27
N HIS A 181 26.16 -2.49 2.19
CA HIS A 181 24.86 -2.25 2.82
C HIS A 181 25.03 -1.86 4.28
N SER A 182 24.61 -0.64 4.65
CA SER A 182 24.74 -0.13 6.03
C SER A 182 24.00 -0.97 7.08
N GLY A 183 22.90 -1.63 6.70
CA GLY A 183 22.16 -2.53 7.58
C GLY A 183 22.88 -3.85 7.87
N LEU A 184 23.77 -4.29 6.99
CA LEU A 184 24.60 -5.48 7.16
C LEU A 184 25.98 -5.15 7.72
N GLY A 185 26.52 -4.00 7.36
CA GLY A 185 27.91 -3.64 7.61
C GLY A 185 28.89 -4.22 6.58
N MET A 186 28.40 -4.82 5.50
CA MET A 186 29.18 -5.45 4.42
C MET A 186 28.32 -5.66 3.16
N PRO A 187 28.90 -6.09 2.03
CA PRO A 187 28.12 -6.47 0.84
C PRO A 187 27.29 -7.75 1.01
N PRO A 188 26.08 -7.83 0.42
CA PRO A 188 25.23 -9.03 0.44
C PRO A 188 25.94 -10.30 -0.05
N TYR A 189 26.73 -10.20 -1.11
CA TYR A 189 27.51 -11.32 -1.66
C TYR A 189 28.52 -11.85 -0.63
N GLU A 190 29.24 -10.94 0.05
CA GLU A 190 30.20 -11.31 1.09
C GLU A 190 29.51 -12.01 2.26
N MET A 191 28.31 -11.54 2.61
CA MET A 191 27.50 -12.19 3.64
C MET A 191 27.01 -13.59 3.20
N LEU A 192 26.51 -13.73 1.99
CA LEU A 192 25.94 -14.98 1.48
C LEU A 192 27.00 -16.09 1.33
N TYR A 193 28.18 -15.73 0.83
CA TYR A 193 29.26 -16.67 0.49
C TYR A 193 30.44 -16.64 1.45
N GLY A 194 30.45 -15.74 2.44
CA GLY A 194 31.53 -15.59 3.41
C GLY A 194 32.80 -14.91 2.87
N ARG A 195 32.80 -14.44 1.62
CA ARG A 195 33.97 -13.88 0.93
C ARG A 195 33.58 -12.81 -0.09
N ARG A 196 34.48 -11.87 -0.34
CA ARG A 196 34.29 -10.85 -1.38
C ARG A 196 34.23 -11.46 -2.78
N CYS A 197 33.39 -10.90 -3.64
CA CYS A 197 33.37 -11.26 -5.05
C CYS A 197 34.67 -10.79 -5.72
N ARG A 198 35.21 -11.61 -6.62
CA ARG A 198 36.32 -11.19 -7.48
C ARG A 198 35.72 -10.49 -8.70
N THR A 199 36.00 -9.20 -8.82
CA THR A 199 35.55 -8.40 -9.95
C THR A 199 36.74 -8.12 -10.88
N PRO A 200 36.53 -7.83 -12.17
CA PRO A 200 37.62 -7.40 -13.05
C PRO A 200 38.34 -6.14 -12.54
N ILE A 201 37.65 -5.34 -11.72
CA ILE A 201 38.15 -4.12 -11.07
C ILE A 201 38.69 -4.45 -9.66
N CYS A 202 39.12 -5.70 -9.40
CA CYS A 202 39.50 -6.21 -8.08
C CYS A 202 40.41 -5.24 -7.29
N TRP A 203 39.95 -4.78 -6.12
CA TRP A 203 40.74 -4.01 -5.14
C TRP A 203 41.28 -4.90 -3.99
N GLY A 204 41.49 -6.21 -4.21
CA GLY A 204 41.84 -7.18 -3.16
C GLY A 204 42.68 -8.39 -3.63
N GLU A 205 43.08 -9.23 -2.67
CA GLU A 205 44.15 -10.24 -2.80
C GLU A 205 44.00 -11.24 -3.96
N VAL A 206 45.01 -11.23 -4.83
CA VAL A 206 45.19 -12.11 -5.98
C VAL A 206 46.03 -13.31 -5.54
N GLY A 207 45.42 -14.29 -4.88
CA GLY A 207 46.11 -15.50 -4.40
C GLY A 207 45.41 -16.81 -4.78
N PRO A 208 46.14 -17.95 -4.83
CA PRO A 208 45.57 -19.28 -5.00
C PRO A 208 44.62 -19.63 -3.85
N ARG A 209 43.60 -20.45 -4.14
CA ARG A 209 42.62 -20.89 -3.14
C ARG A 209 43.26 -21.94 -2.25
N GLU A 210 43.56 -21.61 -1.00
CA GLU A 210 43.70 -22.64 0.02
C GLU A 210 42.30 -23.15 0.38
N LEU A 211 42.05 -24.39 0.02
CA LEU A 211 40.78 -25.09 0.24
C LEU A 211 40.85 -25.75 1.62
N GLU A 212 41.01 -24.95 2.68
CA GLU A 212 41.10 -25.49 4.03
C GLU A 212 40.22 -24.79 5.08
N ASN A 213 39.76 -25.65 5.98
CA ASN A 213 39.35 -25.44 7.36
C ASN A 213 37.87 -25.22 7.70
N LYS A 214 37.43 -26.09 8.63
CA LYS A 214 36.25 -25.98 9.51
C LYS A 214 36.11 -24.59 10.17
N GLU A 215 37.16 -23.78 10.16
CA GLU A 215 37.16 -22.37 10.54
C GLU A 215 36.20 -21.52 9.70
N ILE A 216 36.04 -21.78 8.40
CA ILE A 216 35.10 -21.02 7.56
C ILE A 216 33.67 -21.17 8.08
N LEU A 217 33.27 -22.38 8.51
CA LEU A 217 31.94 -22.62 9.09
C LEU A 217 31.78 -21.91 10.44
N LYS A 218 32.79 -21.93 11.30
CA LYS A 218 32.78 -21.20 12.59
C LYS A 218 32.69 -19.69 12.38
N VAL A 219 33.49 -19.13 11.47
CA VAL A 219 33.50 -17.71 11.10
C VAL A 219 32.15 -17.32 10.48
N THR A 220 31.57 -18.16 9.63
CA THR A 220 30.25 -17.91 9.03
C THR A 220 29.14 -17.89 10.08
N ASN A 221 29.12 -18.84 11.01
CA ASN A 221 28.14 -18.87 12.10
C ASN A 221 28.25 -17.63 13.00
N GLN A 222 29.47 -17.26 13.39
CA GLN A 222 29.70 -16.03 14.18
C GLN A 222 29.23 -14.77 13.44
N ARG A 223 29.45 -14.68 12.13
CA ARG A 223 28.96 -13.56 11.31
C ARG A 223 27.44 -13.51 11.24
N ILE A 224 26.77 -14.66 11.14
CA ILE A 224 25.31 -14.74 11.18
C ILE A 224 24.77 -14.18 12.50
N ASP A 225 25.36 -14.55 13.63
CA ASP A 225 24.93 -14.03 14.94
C ASP A 225 25.14 -12.51 15.06
N GLN A 226 26.30 -12.00 14.63
CA GLN A 226 26.58 -10.56 14.58
C GLN A 226 25.57 -9.80 13.71
N ILE A 227 25.22 -10.34 12.55
CA ILE A 227 24.30 -9.68 11.63
C ILE A 227 22.86 -9.76 12.13
N ARG A 228 22.45 -10.87 12.75
CA ARG A 228 21.16 -10.93 13.43
C ARG A 228 21.06 -9.87 14.52
N ALA A 229 22.14 -9.62 15.26
CA ALA A 229 22.20 -8.51 16.21
C ALA A 229 22.13 -7.13 15.52
N HIS A 230 22.84 -6.92 14.41
CA HIS A 230 22.77 -5.66 13.63
C HIS A 230 21.37 -5.41 13.05
N LEU A 231 20.75 -6.43 12.46
CA LEU A 231 19.39 -6.39 11.94
C LEU A 231 18.38 -6.09 13.05
N LYS A 232 18.54 -6.71 14.23
CA LYS A 232 17.72 -6.44 15.41
C LYS A 232 17.86 -4.99 15.86
N ALA A 233 19.09 -4.49 16.00
CA ALA A 233 19.35 -3.10 16.36
C ALA A 233 18.78 -2.11 15.32
N ALA A 234 18.81 -2.45 14.03
CA ALA A 234 18.20 -1.65 12.97
C ALA A 234 16.66 -1.67 13.04
N GLN A 235 16.06 -2.85 13.22
CA GLN A 235 14.61 -3.01 13.40
C GLN A 235 14.11 -2.26 14.66
N ASP A 236 14.83 -2.35 15.78
CA ASP A 236 14.48 -1.68 17.04
C ASP A 236 14.57 -0.15 16.88
N ARG A 237 15.61 0.35 16.22
CA ARG A 237 15.72 1.78 15.86
C ARG A 237 14.54 2.21 15.01
N GLN A 238 14.23 1.48 13.93
CA GLN A 238 13.09 1.80 13.06
C GLN A 238 11.75 1.79 13.81
N LYS A 239 11.52 0.76 14.65
CA LYS A 239 10.35 0.66 15.51
C LYS A 239 10.23 1.85 16.45
N SER A 240 11.32 2.23 17.12
CA SER A 240 11.32 3.37 18.03
C SER A 240 10.95 4.69 17.33
N TYR A 241 11.43 4.92 16.10
CA TYR A 241 11.09 6.10 15.31
C TYR A 241 9.66 6.06 14.78
N ALA A 242 9.21 4.90 14.30
CA ALA A 242 7.85 4.71 13.80
C ALA A 242 6.82 4.88 14.92
N ASP A 243 7.03 4.23 16.07
CA ASP A 243 6.08 4.21 17.19
C ASP A 243 5.91 5.60 17.83
N LYS A 244 6.96 6.45 17.84
CA LYS A 244 6.84 7.87 18.25
C LYS A 244 5.76 8.62 17.47
N ARG A 245 5.46 8.19 16.25
CA ARG A 245 4.47 8.80 15.35
C ARG A 245 3.15 8.02 15.30
N ARG A 246 2.92 7.05 16.19
CA ARG A 246 1.70 6.21 16.21
C ARG A 246 1.03 6.17 17.57
N ARG A 247 -0.24 5.75 17.59
CA ARG A 247 -1.02 5.56 18.82
C ARG A 247 -1.37 4.09 19.00
N PRO A 248 -1.20 3.52 20.20
CA PRO A 248 -1.77 2.21 20.50
C PRO A 248 -3.30 2.35 20.51
N ILE A 249 -3.98 1.55 19.70
CA ILE A 249 -5.41 1.32 19.82
C ILE A 249 -5.64 -0.17 19.66
N GLU A 250 -6.53 -0.69 20.47
CA GLU A 250 -7.01 -2.06 20.37
C GLU A 250 -8.53 -2.00 20.23
N PHE A 251 -9.04 -2.81 19.30
CA PHE A 251 -10.47 -3.00 19.12
C PHE A 251 -10.86 -4.34 19.72
N GLN A 252 -12.08 -4.42 20.23
CA GLN A 252 -12.65 -5.67 20.72
C GLN A 252 -13.52 -6.32 19.65
N VAL A 253 -13.66 -7.64 19.73
CA VAL A 253 -14.64 -8.36 18.89
C VAL A 253 -16.03 -7.85 19.26
N GLY A 254 -16.82 -7.49 18.24
CA GLY A 254 -18.11 -6.83 18.40
C GLY A 254 -18.08 -5.31 18.30
N ASP A 255 -16.91 -4.66 18.38
CA ASP A 255 -16.82 -3.21 18.14
C ASP A 255 -17.22 -2.88 16.69
N PHE A 256 -17.91 -1.76 16.51
CA PHE A 256 -18.16 -1.18 15.19
C PHE A 256 -17.03 -0.24 14.79
N VAL A 257 -16.58 -0.38 13.54
CA VAL A 257 -15.54 0.44 12.94
C VAL A 257 -15.93 0.93 11.56
N LEU A 258 -15.34 2.05 11.16
CA LEU A 258 -15.41 2.57 9.80
C LEU A 258 -14.14 2.22 9.05
N LEU A 259 -14.29 1.80 7.80
CA LEU A 259 -13.19 1.42 6.92
C LEU A 259 -12.76 2.62 6.07
N LYS A 260 -11.47 2.94 6.09
CA LYS A 260 -10.87 4.03 5.32
C LYS A 260 -10.79 3.65 3.85
N VAL A 261 -11.27 4.54 2.99
CA VAL A 261 -11.25 4.38 1.52
C VAL A 261 -10.48 5.52 0.87
N SER A 262 -9.84 5.21 -0.26
CA SER A 262 -9.10 6.21 -1.03
C SER A 262 -9.90 6.59 -2.29
N PRO A 263 -10.13 7.88 -2.56
CA PRO A 263 -10.56 8.28 -3.89
C PRO A 263 -9.44 7.95 -4.90
N TRP A 264 -9.82 7.37 -6.05
CA TRP A 264 -8.91 6.99 -7.13
C TRP A 264 -7.86 8.09 -7.40
N LYS A 265 -6.57 7.71 -7.39
CA LYS A 265 -5.43 8.61 -7.68
C LYS A 265 -4.88 8.50 -9.11
N GLY A 266 -5.48 7.67 -9.97
CA GLY A 266 -5.04 7.44 -11.35
C GLY A 266 -6.11 7.80 -12.37
N VAL A 267 -5.77 8.67 -13.32
CA VAL A 267 -6.55 9.10 -14.51
C VAL A 267 -7.88 9.83 -14.24
N ILE A 268 -7.75 11.16 -14.31
CA ILE A 268 -8.73 12.17 -14.73
C ILE A 268 -10.19 11.95 -14.32
N ARG A 269 -10.47 12.25 -13.04
CA ARG A 269 -11.62 13.09 -12.72
C ARG A 269 -11.18 14.23 -11.82
N PHE A 270 -10.86 15.36 -12.45
CA PHE A 270 -10.56 16.59 -11.74
C PHE A 270 -11.76 17.02 -10.87
N ARG A 271 -11.56 16.85 -9.56
CA ARG A 271 -11.84 17.82 -8.48
C ARG A 271 -13.24 17.95 -7.87
N LYS A 272 -14.36 17.51 -8.45
CA LYS A 272 -15.67 17.78 -7.82
C LYS A 272 -16.16 16.68 -6.85
N ARG A 273 -16.40 15.44 -7.28
CA ARG A 273 -16.93 14.38 -6.37
C ARG A 273 -15.86 13.65 -5.54
N GLY A 274 -14.68 13.32 -6.08
CA GLY A 274 -13.60 12.69 -5.28
C GLY A 274 -13.06 13.56 -4.11
N LYS A 275 -13.34 14.87 -4.14
CA LYS A 275 -13.07 15.79 -3.02
C LYS A 275 -14.20 15.81 -1.98
N LEU A 276 -15.42 15.47 -2.40
CA LEU A 276 -16.65 15.48 -1.59
C LEU A 276 -17.11 14.08 -1.17
N SER A 277 -16.47 13.02 -1.66
CA SER A 277 -16.71 11.63 -1.26
C SER A 277 -16.33 11.41 0.19
N PRO A 278 -17.04 10.52 0.92
CA PRO A 278 -16.65 10.18 2.28
C PRO A 278 -15.26 9.54 2.29
N ARG A 279 -14.52 9.79 3.36
CA ARG A 279 -13.18 9.23 3.57
C ARG A 279 -13.23 7.86 4.21
N PHE A 280 -14.36 7.54 4.83
CA PHE A 280 -14.61 6.25 5.47
C PHE A 280 -16.02 5.74 5.11
N ILE A 281 -16.15 4.43 5.00
CA ILE A 281 -17.40 3.69 4.77
C ILE A 281 -17.71 2.77 5.96
N GLY A 282 -18.94 2.25 6.03
CA GLY A 282 -19.45 1.50 7.18
C GLY A 282 -20.42 2.33 8.03
N PRO A 283 -20.87 1.81 9.19
CA PRO A 283 -20.10 0.96 10.12
C PRO A 283 -20.09 -0.53 9.81
N PHE A 284 -19.00 -1.21 10.13
CA PHE A 284 -18.83 -2.67 10.05
C PHE A 284 -18.47 -3.24 11.42
N LYS A 285 -18.96 -4.45 11.71
CA LYS A 285 -18.67 -5.15 12.96
C LYS A 285 -17.35 -5.91 12.86
N ILE A 286 -16.56 -5.89 13.93
CA ILE A 286 -15.37 -6.75 14.04
C ILE A 286 -15.81 -8.15 14.46
N ILE A 287 -15.53 -9.14 13.61
CA ILE A 287 -15.83 -10.56 13.87
C ILE A 287 -14.68 -11.23 14.62
N ALA A 288 -13.44 -10.90 14.25
CA ALA A 288 -12.27 -11.56 14.82
C ALA A 288 -11.03 -10.66 14.82
N ARG A 289 -10.15 -10.89 15.81
CA ARG A 289 -8.79 -10.33 15.83
C ARG A 289 -7.85 -11.37 15.23
N VAL A 290 -7.32 -11.10 14.04
CA VAL A 290 -6.43 -12.02 13.29
C VAL A 290 -4.97 -11.89 13.76
N GLY A 291 -4.60 -10.71 14.29
CA GLY A 291 -3.30 -10.49 14.91
C GLY A 291 -3.28 -9.24 15.78
N ASN A 292 -2.09 -8.82 16.21
CA ASN A 292 -1.94 -7.64 17.08
C ASN A 292 -2.51 -6.36 16.45
N VAL A 293 -2.41 -6.24 15.13
CA VAL A 293 -2.73 -5.03 14.35
C VAL A 293 -3.70 -5.30 13.19
N ALA A 294 -4.28 -6.50 13.07
CA ALA A 294 -5.16 -6.89 11.97
C ALA A 294 -6.48 -7.45 12.50
N TYR A 295 -7.59 -7.00 11.92
CA TYR A 295 -8.95 -7.33 12.33
C TYR A 295 -9.78 -7.77 11.12
N ARG A 296 -10.63 -8.76 11.33
CA ARG A 296 -11.60 -9.24 10.33
C ARG A 296 -12.94 -8.57 10.55
N LEU A 297 -13.48 -7.99 9.48
CA LEU A 297 -14.77 -7.29 9.48
C LEU A 297 -15.88 -8.14 8.87
N GLU A 298 -17.09 -7.90 9.35
CA GLU A 298 -18.32 -8.33 8.70
C GLU A 298 -18.62 -7.40 7.53
N LEU A 299 -18.24 -7.83 6.32
CA LEU A 299 -18.54 -7.12 5.09
C LEU A 299 -19.84 -7.68 4.49
N PRO A 300 -20.73 -6.82 3.96
CA PRO A 300 -21.93 -7.27 3.27
C PRO A 300 -21.59 -7.76 1.86
N GLU A 301 -22.53 -8.47 1.24
CA GLU A 301 -22.30 -9.23 0.00
C GLU A 301 -21.81 -8.35 -1.16
N GLU A 302 -22.15 -7.06 -1.18
CA GLU A 302 -21.72 -6.11 -2.20
C GLU A 302 -20.20 -5.87 -2.19
N LEU A 303 -19.52 -6.19 -1.09
CA LEU A 303 -18.08 -6.05 -0.91
C LEU A 303 -17.35 -7.40 -0.81
N ASN A 304 -17.98 -8.50 -1.24
CA ASN A 304 -17.39 -9.85 -1.19
C ASN A 304 -16.09 -10.01 -2.00
N LEU A 305 -15.84 -9.15 -2.99
CA LEU A 305 -14.59 -9.13 -3.75
C LEU A 305 -13.39 -8.65 -2.91
N ILE A 306 -13.63 -7.99 -1.78
CA ILE A 306 -12.59 -7.40 -0.94
C ILE A 306 -12.25 -8.37 0.18
N HIS A 307 -10.95 -8.61 0.40
CA HIS A 307 -10.50 -9.35 1.58
C HIS A 307 -10.97 -8.66 2.86
N ASN A 308 -11.74 -9.39 3.67
CA ASN A 308 -12.37 -8.88 4.89
C ASN A 308 -11.41 -8.62 6.07
N THR A 309 -10.10 -8.77 5.88
CA THR A 309 -9.10 -8.60 6.94
C THR A 309 -8.27 -7.34 6.70
N PHE A 310 -8.35 -6.39 7.62
CA PHE A 310 -7.76 -5.06 7.49
C PHE A 310 -6.80 -4.74 8.62
N HIS A 311 -5.75 -3.99 8.29
CA HIS A 311 -4.85 -3.42 9.29
C HIS A 311 -5.53 -2.28 10.06
N VAL A 312 -5.22 -2.16 11.35
CA VAL A 312 -5.78 -1.16 12.29
C VAL A 312 -5.68 0.29 11.79
N SER A 313 -4.70 0.61 10.93
CA SER A 313 -4.54 1.95 10.34
C SER A 313 -5.64 2.33 9.33
N TYR A 314 -6.40 1.37 8.84
CA TYR A 314 -7.55 1.58 7.96
C TYR A 314 -8.86 1.63 8.74
N LEU A 315 -8.82 1.40 10.06
CA LEU A 315 -10.01 1.32 10.89
C LEU A 315 -10.12 2.57 11.77
N ARG A 316 -11.33 3.11 11.85
CA ARG A 316 -11.71 4.18 12.78
C ARG A 316 -12.80 3.66 13.70
N LYS A 317 -12.65 3.88 15.01
CA LYS A 317 -13.70 3.50 15.99
C LYS A 317 -15.00 4.23 15.65
N CYS A 318 -16.09 3.47 15.54
CA CYS A 318 -17.43 4.04 15.40
C CYS A 318 -18.10 4.06 16.78
N LEU A 319 -18.55 5.24 17.21
CA LEU A 319 -19.31 5.41 18.45
C LEU A 319 -20.78 5.74 18.18
N ALA A 320 -21.19 5.73 16.90
CA ALA A 320 -22.57 5.95 16.52
C ALA A 320 -23.44 4.80 17.05
N ASP A 321 -24.68 5.12 17.44
CA ASP A 321 -25.59 4.12 18.01
C ASP A 321 -25.96 3.06 16.94
N GLU A 322 -26.11 1.80 17.39
CA GLU A 322 -26.31 0.60 16.55
C GLU A 322 -27.53 0.67 15.61
N SER A 323 -28.48 1.57 15.91
CA SER A 323 -29.72 1.75 15.15
C SER A 323 -29.56 2.59 13.86
N ILE A 324 -28.39 3.19 13.62
CA ILE A 324 -28.14 4.01 12.43
C ILE A 324 -27.58 3.13 11.31
N TYR A 325 -28.47 2.36 10.68
CA TYR A 325 -28.17 1.73 9.39
C TYR A 325 -28.08 2.83 8.32
N VAL A 326 -26.87 3.14 7.86
CA VAL A 326 -26.70 3.86 6.59
C VAL A 326 -26.61 2.79 5.52
N PRO A 327 -27.58 2.70 4.59
CA PRO A 327 -27.42 1.84 3.43
C PRO A 327 -26.08 2.17 2.79
N LEU A 328 -25.25 1.16 2.49
CA LEU A 328 -24.09 1.34 1.62
C LEU A 328 -24.61 1.76 0.24
N GLU A 329 -24.86 3.05 0.06
CA GLU A 329 -25.36 3.63 -1.19
C GLU A 329 -24.31 3.38 -2.28
N ASP A 330 -24.58 2.51 -3.27
CA ASP A 330 -23.88 2.35 -4.57
C ASP A 330 -22.34 2.53 -4.59
N ILE A 331 -21.64 2.35 -3.48
CA ILE A 331 -20.20 2.48 -3.39
C ILE A 331 -19.64 1.11 -3.75
N LYS A 332 -19.50 0.88 -5.05
CA LYS A 332 -18.64 -0.20 -5.52
C LYS A 332 -17.21 0.20 -5.23
N VAL A 333 -16.50 -0.64 -4.49
CA VAL A 333 -15.10 -0.46 -4.17
C VAL A 333 -14.33 -1.59 -4.83
N ASP A 334 -13.19 -1.29 -5.45
CA ASP A 334 -12.31 -2.30 -6.02
C ASP A 334 -11.50 -3.02 -4.93
N GLU A 335 -10.75 -4.06 -5.34
CA GLU A 335 -9.81 -4.80 -4.48
C GLU A 335 -8.73 -3.92 -3.85
N LYS A 336 -8.60 -2.66 -4.26
CA LYS A 336 -7.61 -1.70 -3.74
C LYS A 336 -8.23 -0.64 -2.81
N LEU A 337 -9.48 -0.84 -2.38
CA LEU A 337 -10.24 0.11 -1.55
C LEU A 337 -10.50 1.46 -2.23
N ASN A 338 -10.63 1.47 -3.55
CA ASN A 338 -10.98 2.67 -4.30
C ASN A 338 -12.38 2.63 -4.89
N TYR A 339 -13.01 3.80 -5.01
CA TYR A 339 -14.35 3.95 -5.59
C TYR A 339 -14.40 3.61 -7.09
N VAL A 340 -15.38 2.79 -7.48
CA VAL A 340 -15.67 2.40 -8.87
C VAL A 340 -16.99 3.03 -9.30
N GLU A 341 -16.92 3.99 -10.23
CA GLU A 341 -18.12 4.54 -10.88
C GLU A 341 -18.34 3.83 -12.22
N ASN A 342 -19.60 3.46 -12.52
CA ASN A 342 -19.95 2.78 -13.77
C ASN A 342 -20.53 3.78 -14.78
N PRO A 343 -19.89 3.98 -15.95
CA PRO A 343 -20.47 4.72 -17.04
C PRO A 343 -21.58 3.89 -17.70
N VAL A 344 -22.67 4.54 -18.08
CA VAL A 344 -23.89 3.93 -18.65
C VAL A 344 -23.91 4.07 -20.16
N ALA A 345 -23.64 5.27 -20.67
CA ALA A 345 -23.71 5.57 -22.10
C ALA A 345 -22.90 6.83 -22.42
N ILE A 346 -22.41 6.92 -23.66
CA ILE A 346 -21.94 8.17 -24.24
C ILE A 346 -23.14 8.82 -24.95
N LEU A 347 -23.41 10.07 -24.62
CA LEU A 347 -24.58 10.81 -25.12
C LEU A 347 -24.23 11.87 -26.15
N ASP A 348 -22.98 12.33 -26.17
CA ASP A 348 -22.58 13.45 -27.00
C ASP A 348 -21.06 13.44 -27.21
N HIS A 349 -20.61 14.14 -28.23
CA HIS A 349 -19.22 14.22 -28.64
C HIS A 349 -18.88 15.66 -29.01
N LYS A 350 -17.71 16.16 -28.57
CA LYS A 350 -17.24 17.49 -28.93
C LYS A 350 -15.73 17.54 -29.01
N VAL A 351 -15.26 18.31 -29.98
CA VAL A 351 -13.84 18.60 -30.15
C VAL A 351 -13.54 19.98 -29.56
N LYS A 352 -12.66 20.03 -28.55
CA LYS A 352 -12.22 21.28 -27.93
C LYS A 352 -10.86 21.69 -28.49
N LEU A 353 -10.84 22.79 -29.22
CA LEU A 353 -9.61 23.42 -29.70
C LEU A 353 -9.00 24.28 -28.60
N LEU A 354 -7.79 23.93 -28.17
CA LEU A 354 -6.90 24.77 -27.35
C LEU A 354 -5.81 25.37 -28.24
N ARG A 355 -5.14 26.43 -27.76
CA ARG A 355 -4.11 27.17 -28.53
C ARG A 355 -3.10 26.28 -29.29
N ASN A 356 -2.70 25.14 -28.71
CA ASN A 356 -1.70 24.24 -29.29
C ASN A 356 -2.16 22.76 -29.40
N LYS A 357 -3.41 22.44 -29.05
CA LYS A 357 -3.89 21.04 -28.99
C LYS A 357 -5.38 20.94 -29.27
N THR A 358 -5.75 19.89 -29.98
CA THR A 358 -7.13 19.46 -30.17
C THR A 358 -7.42 18.37 -29.14
N ILE A 359 -8.41 18.58 -28.26
CA ILE A 359 -8.83 17.57 -27.27
C ILE A 359 -10.21 17.08 -27.65
N ASP A 360 -10.31 15.77 -27.89
CA ASP A 360 -11.57 15.14 -28.15
C ASP A 360 -12.29 14.75 -26.84
N GLN A 361 -13.58 15.08 -26.71
CA GLN A 361 -14.35 14.86 -25.49
C GLN A 361 -15.69 14.19 -25.75
N VAL A 362 -16.04 13.23 -24.89
CA VAL A 362 -17.33 12.54 -24.89
C VAL A 362 -18.14 12.90 -23.65
N LYS A 363 -19.46 13.10 -23.81
CA LYS A 363 -20.38 13.32 -22.71
C LYS A 363 -20.88 11.99 -22.19
N VAL A 364 -20.42 11.60 -21.01
CA VAL A 364 -20.71 10.30 -20.41
C VAL A 364 -21.85 10.45 -19.40
N LYS A 365 -22.86 9.59 -19.53
CA LYS A 365 -23.92 9.37 -18.54
C LYS A 365 -23.44 8.35 -17.53
N TRP A 366 -23.58 8.65 -16.24
CA TRP A 366 -23.15 7.77 -15.15
C TRP A 366 -24.36 7.18 -14.41
N LYS A 367 -24.21 5.96 -13.88
CA LYS A 367 -25.27 5.27 -13.15
C LYS A 367 -25.39 5.86 -11.74
N HIS A 368 -26.56 6.40 -11.38
CA HIS A 368 -26.82 6.91 -10.03
C HIS A 368 -28.32 6.92 -9.68
N ARG A 369 -28.66 6.68 -8.40
CA ARG A 369 -30.05 6.46 -7.93
C ARG A 369 -30.88 7.75 -7.80
N ARG A 370 -30.27 8.91 -7.55
CA ARG A 370 -30.97 10.23 -7.41
C ARG A 370 -30.98 11.09 -8.69
N GLY A 371 -30.64 10.49 -9.83
CA GLY A 371 -30.58 11.17 -11.14
C GLY A 371 -29.37 10.75 -11.95
N SER A 372 -29.45 10.91 -13.27
CA SER A 372 -28.31 10.68 -14.17
C SER A 372 -27.36 11.87 -14.13
N GLU A 373 -26.09 11.65 -13.83
CA GLU A 373 -25.07 12.70 -13.96
C GLU A 373 -24.39 12.62 -15.33
N TYR A 374 -24.05 13.79 -15.86
CA TYR A 374 -23.43 13.95 -17.17
C TYR A 374 -22.11 14.69 -17.03
N THR A 375 -21.01 14.08 -17.46
CA THR A 375 -19.69 14.72 -17.47
C THR A 375 -19.04 14.62 -18.85
N TRP A 376 -18.23 15.62 -19.21
CA TRP A 376 -17.43 15.58 -20.43
C TRP A 376 -16.04 15.03 -20.10
N GLU A 377 -15.69 13.89 -20.67
CA GLU A 377 -14.43 13.17 -20.44
C GLU A 377 -13.62 13.04 -21.74
N SER A 378 -12.32 12.74 -21.66
CA SER A 378 -11.48 12.54 -22.85
C SER A 378 -11.91 11.30 -23.63
N ALA A 379 -12.11 11.43 -24.95
CA ALA A 379 -12.53 10.32 -25.80
C ALA A 379 -11.49 9.18 -25.83
N ASP A 380 -10.20 9.51 -25.96
CA ASP A 380 -9.10 8.54 -26.02
C ASP A 380 -9.00 7.71 -24.72
N GLU A 381 -9.20 8.35 -23.58
CA GLU A 381 -9.13 7.70 -22.27
C GLU A 381 -10.38 6.84 -22.01
N MET A 382 -11.56 7.37 -22.34
CA MET A 382 -12.80 6.61 -22.23
C MET A 382 -12.77 5.38 -23.14
N LYS A 383 -12.18 5.49 -24.34
CA LYS A 383 -11.99 4.34 -25.24
C LYS A 383 -10.98 3.33 -24.68
N LYS A 384 -9.96 3.79 -23.95
CA LYS A 384 -8.98 2.92 -23.29
C LYS A 384 -9.56 2.13 -22.12
N PHE A 385 -10.37 2.77 -21.26
CA PHE A 385 -10.91 2.14 -20.05
C PHE A 385 -12.28 1.50 -20.23
N TYR A 386 -13.11 2.05 -21.12
CA TYR A 386 -14.48 1.60 -21.37
C TYR A 386 -14.74 1.45 -22.88
N PRO A 387 -13.97 0.60 -23.59
CA PRO A 387 -14.08 0.46 -25.05
C PRO A 387 -15.49 0.03 -25.50
N TYR A 388 -16.22 -0.71 -24.67
CA TYR A 388 -17.59 -1.16 -24.95
C TYR A 388 -18.62 -0.02 -25.10
N LEU A 389 -18.30 1.20 -24.65
CA LEU A 389 -19.18 2.36 -24.83
C LEU A 389 -19.00 3.06 -26.17
N PHE A 390 -17.99 2.69 -26.95
CA PHE A 390 -17.66 3.22 -28.28
C PHE A 390 -17.93 2.21 -29.40
N ALA A 391 -18.56 1.08 -29.07
CA ALA A 391 -18.91 0.02 -30.01
C ALA A 391 -20.18 0.36 -30.79
#